data_AF-A0AAQ2GD94-F1
#
_entry.id   AF-A0AAQ2GD94-F1
#
_cell.length_a   1.000
_cell.length_b   1.000
_cell.length_c   1.000
_cell.angle_alpha   90.00
_cell.angle_beta   90.00
_cell.angle_gamma   90.00
#
_symmetry.space_group_name_H-M   'P 1'
#
loop_
_entity.id
_entity.type
_entity.pdbx_description
1 polymer ?
#
loop_
_entity_poly.entity_id
_entity_poly.type
_entity_poly.pdbx_seq_one_letter_code
_entity_poly.pdbx_strand_id
1 'polypeptide(L)'
;MLVGFACAVAGGLSIVTFLKWREVKAVSRWLPAPGKIISSRVEAREVRSSGSGSDSSDSTEIRNFPAITFEYKVDKKTFQSSHYSVQENLGNFEVAETLARFPRGAAVTVFYNPVDPAKAVIERTMPEGAFKFMVQLSAGLVVGALVLVFSVGGVLEAIGPYLPKPQYVGAAALLLFMGLFVLRMGFVQKSMAEQAAKWPVAVGRIDASGLQAIKIRERTGSYRPWRTVFKSRIVYSYGVAGQRYSADRIAFGASVTASLPGLVGAQARCYVEGTKVDVHYDPANPASAVLECRVLGLWVLWVCSVGFLGSAAFLVGLV
;
A
#
# COMPACT_ATOMS: atom_id res chain seq x y z
N MET A 1 8.18 0.91 -26.08
CA MET A 1 8.47 1.23 -24.65
C MET A 1 7.59 0.46 -23.67
N LEU A 2 6.27 0.39 -23.87
CA LEU A 2 5.33 -0.38 -23.02
C LEU A 2 5.69 -1.87 -22.86
N VAL A 3 6.10 -2.53 -23.95
CA VAL A 3 6.52 -3.95 -23.94
C VAL A 3 7.77 -4.19 -23.10
N GLY A 4 8.77 -3.31 -23.23
CA GLY A 4 10.01 -3.39 -22.44
C GLY A 4 9.75 -3.18 -20.94
N PHE A 5 8.82 -2.29 -20.58
CA PHE A 5 8.40 -2.10 -19.20
C PHE A 5 7.66 -3.32 -18.65
N ALA A 6 6.74 -3.91 -19.41
CA ALA A 6 6.02 -5.12 -18.99
C ALA A 6 6.98 -6.31 -18.77
N CYS A 7 7.94 -6.52 -19.67
CA CYS A 7 8.96 -7.56 -19.51
C CYS A 7 9.87 -7.30 -18.30
N ALA A 8 10.25 -6.05 -18.03
CA ALA A 8 11.05 -5.70 -16.86
C ALA A 8 10.29 -5.96 -15.54
N VAL A 9 8.99 -5.64 -15.49
CA VAL A 9 8.13 -5.92 -14.33
C VAL A 9 7.97 -7.43 -14.11
N ALA A 10 7.72 -8.19 -15.17
CA ALA A 10 7.59 -9.65 -15.08
C ALA A 10 8.90 -10.34 -14.66
N GLY A 11 10.04 -9.88 -15.18
CA GLY A 11 11.37 -10.34 -14.76
C GLY A 11 11.65 -10.03 -13.29
N GLY A 12 11.34 -8.81 -12.85
CA GLY A 12 11.46 -8.42 -11.44
C GLY A 12 10.63 -9.28 -10.49
N LEU A 13 9.35 -9.51 -10.82
CA LEU A 13 8.48 -10.39 -10.03
C LEU A 13 8.97 -11.84 -9.98
N SER A 14 9.53 -12.34 -11.07
CA SER A 14 10.11 -13.69 -11.14
C SER A 14 11.34 -13.84 -10.23
N ILE A 15 12.21 -12.82 -10.21
CA ILE A 15 13.39 -12.78 -9.32
C ILE A 15 12.94 -12.75 -7.85
N VAL A 16 11.98 -11.88 -7.49
CA VAL A 16 11.43 -11.82 -6.13
C VAL A 16 10.85 -13.17 -5.69
N THR A 17 10.07 -13.80 -6.58
CA THR A 17 9.49 -15.13 -6.33
C THR A 17 10.57 -16.19 -6.09
N PHE A 18 11.66 -16.16 -6.87
CA PHE A 18 12.79 -17.08 -6.70
C PHE A 18 13.56 -16.86 -5.39
N LEU A 19 13.81 -15.61 -5.02
CA LEU A 19 14.46 -15.26 -3.75
C LEU A 19 13.61 -15.74 -2.55
N LYS A 20 12.30 -15.52 -2.59
CA LYS A 20 11.37 -16.01 -1.55
C LYS A 20 11.30 -17.52 -1.49
N TRP A 21 11.33 -18.21 -2.63
CA TRP A 21 11.40 -19.67 -2.65
C TRP A 21 12.67 -20.21 -1.96
N ARG A 22 13.80 -19.52 -2.14
CA ARG A 22 15.07 -19.87 -1.47
C ARG A 22 14.99 -19.67 0.05
N GLU A 23 14.37 -18.59 0.53
CA GLU A 23 14.13 -18.35 1.96
C GLU A 23 13.23 -19.43 2.57
N VAL A 24 12.11 -19.75 1.91
CA VAL A 24 11.19 -20.81 2.36
C VAL A 24 11.89 -22.18 2.44
N LYS A 25 12.73 -22.50 1.46
CA LYS A 25 13.52 -23.75 1.47
C LYS A 25 14.59 -23.79 2.57
N ALA A 26 15.10 -22.64 3.00
CA ALA A 26 16.00 -22.57 4.15
C ALA A 26 15.26 -22.82 5.47
N VAL A 27 14.04 -22.29 5.60
CA VAL A 27 13.19 -22.44 6.79
C VAL A 27 12.58 -23.83 6.90
N SER A 28 12.39 -24.56 5.78
CA SER A 28 11.86 -25.93 5.81
C SER A 28 12.74 -26.93 6.58
N ARG A 29 14.00 -26.58 6.85
CA ARG A 29 14.97 -27.40 7.62
C ARG A 29 15.00 -27.06 9.11
N TRP A 30 14.20 -26.10 9.56
CA TRP A 30 14.15 -25.69 10.96
C TRP A 30 13.41 -26.71 11.81
N LEU A 31 13.90 -26.92 13.03
CA LEU A 31 13.42 -27.98 13.92
C LEU A 31 12.25 -27.47 14.78
N PRO A 32 11.22 -28.30 15.04
CA PRO A 32 10.11 -27.92 15.89
C PRO A 32 10.49 -27.99 17.38
N ALA A 33 10.02 -27.02 18.16
CA ALA A 33 10.09 -26.99 19.61
C ALA A 33 8.75 -26.46 20.19
N PRO A 34 8.31 -26.95 21.36
CA PRO A 34 7.15 -26.38 22.03
C PRO A 34 7.47 -24.97 22.53
N GLY A 35 6.57 -24.03 22.26
CA GLY A 35 6.64 -22.65 22.72
C GLY A 35 5.31 -22.12 23.21
N LYS A 36 5.35 -20.92 23.77
CA LYS A 36 4.18 -20.22 24.31
C LYS A 36 4.21 -18.76 23.91
N ILE A 37 3.06 -18.22 23.53
CA ILE A 37 2.93 -16.80 23.21
C ILE A 37 2.87 -16.02 24.53
N ILE A 38 3.82 -15.10 24.73
CA ILE A 38 3.90 -14.26 25.94
C ILE A 38 3.28 -12.88 25.73
N SER A 39 3.28 -12.39 24.49
CA SER A 39 2.65 -11.12 24.09
C SER A 39 2.02 -11.24 22.71
N SER A 40 0.82 -10.71 22.55
CA SER A 40 0.11 -10.58 21.28
C SER A 40 -0.64 -9.25 21.28
N ARG A 41 -0.14 -8.27 20.53
CA ARG A 41 -0.69 -6.91 20.49
C ARG A 41 -0.47 -6.25 19.14
N VAL A 42 -1.24 -5.20 18.87
CA VAL A 42 -0.96 -4.29 17.75
C VAL A 42 0.21 -3.39 18.10
N GLU A 43 1.13 -3.22 17.15
CA GLU A 43 2.23 -2.26 17.25
C GLU A 43 2.22 -1.34 16.04
N ALA A 44 1.97 -0.06 16.27
CA ALA A 44 2.11 0.98 15.27
C ALA A 44 3.60 1.32 15.09
N ARG A 45 4.09 1.25 13.85
CA ARG A 45 5.45 1.62 13.49
C ARG A 45 5.44 2.63 12.36
N GLU A 46 6.38 3.55 12.42
CA GLU A 46 6.62 4.52 11.38
C GLU A 46 7.55 3.91 10.33
N VAL A 47 7.06 3.80 9.09
CA VAL A 47 7.77 3.15 7.99
C VAL A 47 8.08 4.18 6.91
N ARG A 48 9.33 4.20 6.43
CA ARG A 48 9.71 5.00 5.26
C ARG A 48 9.08 4.38 4.02
N SER A 49 8.18 5.11 3.39
CA SER A 49 7.62 4.78 2.10
C SER A 49 8.46 5.48 1.03
N SER A 50 9.28 4.70 0.32
CA SER A 50 9.91 5.14 -0.91
C SER A 50 8.85 5.12 -2.02
N GLY A 51 8.37 6.31 -2.41
CA GLY A 51 7.45 6.42 -3.54
C GLY A 51 8.08 5.84 -4.81
N SER A 52 7.35 4.97 -5.51
CA SER A 52 7.75 4.50 -6.84
C SER A 52 7.42 5.57 -7.87
N GLY A 53 8.42 6.40 -8.18
CA GLY A 53 8.32 7.53 -9.12
C GLY A 53 9.59 8.39 -9.06
N SER A 54 9.86 9.19 -10.11
CA SER A 54 11.10 10.00 -10.20
C SER A 54 11.21 11.12 -9.15
N ASP A 55 10.13 11.36 -8.40
CA ASP A 55 10.06 12.32 -7.30
C ASP A 55 10.10 11.55 -5.98
N SER A 56 11.29 11.07 -5.63
CA SER A 56 11.55 10.35 -4.39
C SER A 56 11.44 11.29 -3.19
N SER A 57 10.21 11.60 -2.78
CA SER A 57 9.97 12.19 -1.47
C SER A 57 10.08 11.10 -0.42
N ASP A 58 10.97 11.29 0.56
CA ASP A 58 11.08 10.39 1.72
C ASP A 58 9.87 10.67 2.62
N SER A 59 8.76 9.98 2.33
CA SER A 59 7.51 10.13 3.06
C SER A 59 7.41 9.03 4.11
N THR A 60 6.95 9.38 5.30
CA THR A 60 6.82 8.43 6.39
C THR A 60 5.35 8.17 6.69
N GLU A 61 4.98 6.89 6.72
CA GLU A 61 3.60 6.43 6.91
C GLU A 61 3.51 5.60 8.21
N ILE A 62 2.42 5.74 8.95
CA ILE A 62 2.13 4.87 10.10
C ILE A 62 1.49 3.56 9.62
N ARG A 63 2.09 2.43 10.00
CA ARG A 63 1.54 1.10 9.73
C ARG A 63 1.42 0.29 11.01
N ASN A 64 0.30 -0.42 11.14
CA ASN A 64 0.01 -1.32 12.25
C ASN A 64 0.49 -2.73 11.93
N PHE A 65 1.25 -3.31 12.84
CA PHE A 65 1.79 -4.66 12.72
C PHE A 65 1.27 -5.56 13.86
N PRO A 66 1.00 -6.84 13.60
CA PRO A 66 0.81 -7.83 14.66
C PRO A 66 2.16 -8.09 15.35
N ALA A 67 2.33 -7.56 16.56
CA ALA A 67 3.50 -7.79 17.38
C ALA A 67 3.26 -8.99 18.31
N ILE A 68 3.73 -10.15 17.84
CA ILE A 68 3.65 -11.42 18.57
C ILE A 68 5.03 -11.73 19.12
N THR A 69 5.13 -11.95 20.43
CA THR A 69 6.34 -12.42 21.08
C THR A 69 6.06 -13.76 21.71
N PHE A 70 6.92 -14.73 21.45
CA PHE A 70 6.81 -16.09 21.96
C PHE A 70 8.10 -16.53 22.63
N GLU A 71 7.97 -17.39 23.63
CA GLU A 71 9.06 -18.06 24.31
C GLU A 71 9.09 -19.54 23.91
N TYR A 72 10.28 -20.12 23.85
CA TYR A 72 10.47 -21.55 23.56
C TYR A 72 11.73 -22.04 24.25
N LYS A 73 11.80 -23.36 24.46
CA LYS A 73 12.93 -24.01 25.13
C LYS A 73 13.69 -24.92 24.17
N VAL A 74 15.00 -24.71 24.08
CA VAL A 74 15.94 -25.55 23.32
C VAL A 74 17.08 -25.90 24.27
N ASP A 75 17.38 -27.19 24.43
CA ASP A 75 18.48 -27.68 25.28
C ASP A 75 18.52 -27.06 26.69
N LYS A 76 17.34 -26.96 27.34
CA LYS A 76 17.10 -26.35 28.66
C LYS A 76 17.34 -24.83 28.74
N LYS A 77 17.68 -24.16 27.63
CA LYS A 77 17.75 -22.70 27.53
C LYS A 77 16.44 -22.14 26.98
N THR A 78 15.99 -21.03 27.56
CA THR A 78 14.77 -20.33 27.12
C THR A 78 15.17 -19.23 26.15
N PHE A 79 14.56 -19.21 24.98
CA PHE A 79 14.74 -18.20 23.96
C PHE A 79 13.43 -17.44 23.76
N GLN A 80 13.54 -16.19 23.31
CA GLN A 80 12.41 -15.36 22.93
C GLN A 80 12.63 -14.82 21.52
N SER A 81 11.57 -14.82 20.72
CA SER A 81 11.57 -14.21 19.39
C SER A 81 10.28 -13.44 19.18
N SER A 82 10.37 -12.40 18.35
CA SER A 82 9.25 -11.55 17.90
C SER A 82 8.95 -11.74 16.41
N HIS A 83 9.66 -12.64 15.74
CA HIS A 83 9.51 -12.90 14.31
C HIS A 83 8.54 -14.08 14.10
N TYR A 84 7.27 -13.81 13.84
CA TYR A 84 6.25 -14.87 13.84
C TYR A 84 6.09 -15.62 12.51
N SER A 85 6.45 -15.00 11.36
CA SER A 85 6.29 -15.60 10.02
C SER A 85 7.48 -15.27 9.10
N VAL A 86 7.68 -16.11 8.07
CA VAL A 86 8.65 -15.89 6.97
C VAL A 86 8.14 -14.83 5.98
N GLN A 87 6.84 -14.51 6.03
CA GLN A 87 6.22 -13.54 5.15
C GLN A 87 6.72 -12.12 5.44
N GLU A 88 6.93 -11.33 4.38
CA GLU A 88 7.11 -9.90 4.54
C GLU A 88 5.82 -9.30 5.08
N ASN A 89 5.88 -8.80 6.31
CA ASN A 89 4.77 -8.11 6.90
C ASN A 89 4.72 -6.69 6.31
N LEU A 90 3.73 -6.46 5.44
CA LEU A 90 3.54 -5.16 4.77
C LEU A 90 2.89 -4.12 5.69
N GLY A 91 2.37 -4.54 6.85
CA GLY A 91 1.58 -3.73 7.79
C GLY A 91 0.15 -3.48 7.29
N ASN A 92 -0.75 -3.11 8.21
CA ASN A 92 -2.16 -2.78 7.95
C ASN A 92 -3.00 -3.88 7.25
N PHE A 93 -2.52 -5.12 7.20
CA PHE A 93 -3.23 -6.25 6.58
C PHE A 93 -3.40 -7.39 7.59
N GLU A 94 -4.64 -7.90 7.72
CA GLU A 94 -5.02 -9.04 8.57
C GLU A 94 -4.48 -8.99 10.01
N VAL A 95 -4.25 -7.78 10.55
CA VAL A 95 -3.61 -7.59 11.86
C VAL A 95 -4.47 -8.21 12.96
N ALA A 96 -5.77 -7.91 12.97
CA ALA A 96 -6.71 -8.43 13.97
C ALA A 96 -6.84 -9.96 13.88
N GLU A 97 -6.93 -10.50 12.66
CA GLU A 97 -7.05 -11.95 12.43
C GLU A 97 -5.80 -12.70 12.91
N THR A 98 -4.61 -12.17 12.59
CA THR A 98 -3.34 -12.77 13.03
C THR A 98 -3.25 -12.81 14.56
N LEU A 99 -3.65 -11.73 15.24
CA LEU A 99 -3.65 -11.67 16.71
C LEU A 99 -4.69 -12.61 17.33
N ALA A 100 -5.84 -12.81 16.67
CA ALA A 100 -6.86 -13.76 17.09
C ALA A 100 -6.41 -15.22 16.93
N ARG A 101 -5.62 -15.52 15.89
CA ARG A 101 -5.00 -16.85 15.69
C ARG A 101 -3.93 -17.15 16.74
N PHE A 102 -3.25 -16.12 17.23
CA PHE A 102 -2.14 -16.22 18.17
C PHE A 102 -2.40 -15.42 19.46
N PRO A 103 -3.37 -15.82 20.30
CA PRO A 103 -3.67 -15.10 21.53
C PRO A 103 -2.59 -15.30 22.59
N ARG A 104 -2.46 -14.34 23.51
CA ARG A 104 -1.52 -14.43 24.64
C ARG A 104 -1.80 -15.68 25.47
N GLY A 105 -0.77 -16.47 25.73
CA GLY A 105 -0.84 -17.69 26.52
C GLY A 105 -1.05 -18.97 25.71
N ALA A 106 -1.36 -18.87 24.40
CA ALA A 106 -1.52 -20.04 23.55
C ALA A 106 -0.21 -20.82 23.40
N ALA A 107 -0.33 -22.14 23.43
CA ALA A 107 0.76 -23.05 23.10
C ALA A 107 0.92 -23.09 21.57
N VAL A 108 2.16 -22.96 21.10
CA VAL A 108 2.49 -22.95 19.67
C VAL A 108 3.70 -23.81 19.39
N THR A 109 3.78 -24.34 18.18
CA THR A 109 4.98 -25.00 17.69
C THR A 109 5.90 -23.96 17.08
N VAL A 110 7.09 -23.80 17.67
CA VAL A 110 8.12 -22.87 17.21
C VAL A 110 9.12 -23.64 16.37
N PHE A 111 9.38 -23.17 15.15
CA PHE A 111 10.44 -23.69 14.31
C PHE A 111 11.68 -22.83 14.50
N TYR A 112 12.77 -23.40 15.01
CA TYR A 112 14.03 -22.69 15.25
C TYR A 112 15.13 -23.16 14.31
N ASN A 113 16.06 -22.25 13.99
CA ASN A 113 17.24 -22.58 13.21
C ASN A 113 18.23 -23.37 14.10
N PRO A 114 18.60 -24.62 13.74
CA PRO A 114 19.51 -25.44 14.55
C PRO A 114 20.93 -24.87 14.66
N VAL A 115 21.35 -24.02 13.71
CA VAL A 115 22.67 -23.35 13.72
C VAL A 115 22.65 -22.08 14.56
N ASP A 116 21.50 -21.40 14.64
CA ASP A 116 21.31 -20.15 15.37
C ASP A 116 19.93 -20.16 16.06
N PRO A 117 19.83 -20.76 17.27
CA PRO A 117 18.55 -20.93 17.95
C PRO A 117 17.85 -19.62 18.31
N ALA A 118 18.48 -18.45 18.20
CA ALA A 118 17.83 -17.16 18.39
C ALA A 118 16.88 -16.79 17.23
N LYS A 119 17.05 -17.43 16.06
CA LYS A 119 16.15 -17.27 14.92
C LYS A 119 15.10 -18.37 14.94
N ALA A 120 13.86 -17.96 15.16
CA ALA A 120 12.72 -18.87 15.15
C ALA A 120 11.47 -18.19 14.61
N VAL A 121 10.57 -18.98 14.03
CA VAL A 121 9.25 -18.58 13.50
C VAL A 121 8.18 -19.56 13.95
N ILE A 122 6.93 -19.10 14.06
CA ILE A 122 5.78 -19.97 14.36
C ILE A 122 5.16 -20.51 13.06
N GLU A 123 5.10 -19.67 12.03
CA GLU A 123 4.62 -20.06 10.70
C GLU A 123 5.79 -20.30 9.74
N ARG A 124 6.00 -21.59 9.39
CA ARG A 124 7.03 -22.03 8.43
C ARG A 124 6.52 -22.14 6.98
N THR A 125 5.21 -22.15 6.78
CA THR A 125 4.55 -22.37 5.49
C THR A 125 3.86 -21.11 5.01
N MET A 126 4.10 -20.72 3.76
CA MET A 126 3.15 -19.82 3.07
C MET A 126 1.76 -20.47 3.06
N PRO A 127 0.66 -19.69 3.11
CA PRO A 127 -0.69 -20.23 3.01
C PRO A 127 -0.75 -21.19 1.82
N GLU A 128 -1.36 -22.38 2.00
CA GLU A 128 -1.48 -23.34 0.91
C GLU A 128 -2.11 -22.65 -0.31
N GLY A 129 -1.42 -22.71 -1.45
CA GLY A 129 -1.86 -22.05 -2.68
C GLY A 129 -1.29 -20.65 -2.93
N ALA A 130 -0.67 -19.96 -1.96
CA ALA A 130 -0.09 -18.63 -2.20
C ALA A 130 1.04 -18.65 -3.23
N PHE A 131 1.90 -19.68 -3.20
CA PHE A 131 2.94 -19.87 -4.21
C PHE A 131 2.36 -20.19 -5.59
N LYS A 132 1.34 -21.05 -5.66
CA LYS A 132 0.62 -21.38 -6.89
C LYS A 132 -0.06 -20.14 -7.47
N PHE A 133 -0.67 -19.32 -6.62
CA PHE A 133 -1.27 -18.04 -6.98
C PHE A 133 -0.23 -17.04 -7.50
N MET A 134 0.92 -16.88 -6.83
CA MET A 134 2.00 -16.00 -7.31
C MET A 134 2.53 -16.43 -8.68
N VAL A 135 2.70 -17.74 -8.90
CA VAL A 135 3.13 -18.29 -10.19
C VAL A 135 2.05 -18.13 -11.26
N GLN A 136 0.79 -18.35 -10.94
CA GLN A 136 -0.33 -18.14 -11.87
C GLN A 136 -0.52 -16.66 -12.21
N LEU A 137 -0.34 -15.77 -11.24
CA LEU A 137 -0.42 -14.32 -11.41
C LEU A 137 0.74 -13.83 -12.30
N SER A 138 1.96 -14.30 -12.07
CA SER A 138 3.11 -13.92 -12.89
C SER A 138 2.99 -14.45 -14.32
N ALA A 139 2.62 -15.72 -14.49
CA ALA A 139 2.36 -16.31 -15.81
C ALA A 139 1.20 -15.61 -16.53
N GLY A 140 0.10 -15.34 -15.82
CA GLY A 140 -1.06 -14.63 -16.34
C GLY A 140 -0.75 -13.19 -16.74
N LEU A 141 0.11 -12.48 -16.00
CA LEU A 141 0.54 -11.12 -16.35
C LEU A 141 1.45 -11.10 -17.58
N VAL A 142 2.31 -12.11 -17.74
CA VAL A 142 3.14 -12.28 -18.96
C VAL A 142 2.26 -12.57 -20.16
N VAL A 143 1.35 -13.55 -20.06
CA VAL A 143 0.41 -13.89 -21.14
C VAL A 143 -0.52 -12.72 -21.45
N GLY A 144 -1.06 -12.05 -20.43
CA GLY A 144 -1.89 -10.87 -20.58
C GLY A 144 -1.16 -9.71 -21.24
N ALA A 145 0.10 -9.46 -20.89
CA ALA A 145 0.92 -8.46 -21.55
C ALA A 145 1.16 -8.82 -23.02
N LEU A 146 1.44 -10.09 -23.34
CA LEU A 146 1.60 -10.54 -24.73
C LEU A 146 0.30 -10.36 -25.53
N VAL A 147 -0.83 -10.86 -25.01
CA VAL A 147 -2.15 -10.71 -25.64
C VAL A 147 -2.51 -9.24 -25.84
N LEU A 148 -2.22 -8.39 -24.86
CA LEU A 148 -2.45 -6.95 -24.95
C LEU A 148 -1.59 -6.32 -26.04
N VAL A 149 -0.32 -6.72 -26.18
CA VAL A 149 0.57 -6.22 -27.24
C VAL A 149 0.04 -6.58 -28.62
N PHE A 150 -0.37 -7.84 -28.84
CA PHE A 150 -0.89 -8.29 -30.12
C PHE A 150 -2.29 -7.71 -30.42
N SER A 151 -3.15 -7.61 -29.40
CA SER A 151 -4.52 -7.11 -29.55
C SER A 151 -4.55 -5.59 -29.73
N VAL A 152 -3.77 -4.83 -28.96
CA VAL A 152 -3.70 -3.36 -29.10
C VAL A 152 -3.05 -2.99 -30.43
N GLY A 153 -2.01 -3.72 -30.87
CA GLY A 153 -1.42 -3.52 -32.19
C GLY A 153 -2.43 -3.73 -33.32
N GLY A 154 -3.11 -4.88 -33.33
CA GLY A 154 -4.09 -5.20 -34.37
C GLY A 154 -5.32 -4.28 -34.37
N VAL A 155 -5.81 -3.88 -33.21
CA VAL A 155 -6.95 -2.95 -33.09
C VAL A 155 -6.59 -1.54 -33.56
N LEU A 156 -5.37 -1.05 -33.24
CA LEU A 156 -4.91 0.26 -33.70
C LEU A 156 -4.73 0.29 -35.23
N GLU A 157 -4.22 -0.79 -35.82
CA GLU A 157 -4.09 -0.93 -37.28
C GLU A 157 -5.45 -1.02 -37.98
N ALA A 158 -6.43 -1.71 -37.38
CA ALA A 158 -7.78 -1.83 -37.95
C ALA A 158 -8.60 -0.53 -37.89
N ILE A 159 -8.40 0.29 -36.85
CA ILE A 159 -9.15 1.54 -36.65
C ILE A 159 -8.48 2.73 -37.35
N GLY A 160 -7.17 2.68 -37.57
CA GLY A 160 -6.38 3.73 -38.22
C GLY A 160 -7.00 4.31 -39.51
N PRO A 161 -7.48 3.49 -40.46
CA PRO A 161 -8.05 3.96 -41.73
C PRO A 161 -9.37 4.73 -41.60
N TYR A 162 -10.11 4.54 -40.51
CA TYR A 162 -11.42 5.16 -40.30
C TYR A 162 -11.33 6.52 -39.61
N LEU A 163 -10.13 6.95 -39.22
CA LEU A 163 -9.90 8.17 -38.47
C LEU A 163 -9.32 9.29 -39.35
N PRO A 164 -9.79 10.55 -39.21
CA PRO A 164 -9.32 11.68 -40.02
C PRO A 164 -7.80 11.92 -39.98
N LYS A 165 -7.15 11.56 -38.86
CA LYS A 165 -5.70 11.75 -38.64
C LYS A 165 -5.05 10.43 -38.16
N PRO A 166 -4.76 9.48 -39.06
CA PRO A 166 -4.20 8.16 -38.71
C PRO A 166 -2.84 8.23 -37.99
N GLN A 167 -2.09 9.31 -38.21
CA GLN A 167 -0.78 9.55 -37.60
C GLN A 167 -0.79 9.72 -36.07
N TYR A 168 -1.93 10.06 -35.46
CA TYR A 168 -2.04 10.30 -34.02
C TYR A 168 -2.82 9.21 -33.27
N VAL A 169 -3.20 8.11 -33.93
CA VAL A 169 -4.09 7.09 -33.38
C VAL A 169 -3.52 6.40 -32.15
N GLY A 170 -2.22 6.09 -32.15
CA GLY A 170 -1.54 5.53 -30.98
C GLY A 170 -1.51 6.49 -29.79
N ALA A 171 -1.26 7.79 -30.03
CA ALA A 171 -1.24 8.81 -28.97
C ALA A 171 -2.64 9.07 -28.40
N ALA A 172 -3.65 9.13 -29.27
CA ALA A 172 -5.04 9.31 -28.87
C ALA A 172 -5.57 8.11 -28.06
N ALA A 173 -5.23 6.88 -28.45
CA ALA A 173 -5.61 5.69 -27.69
C ALA A 173 -5.00 5.67 -26.28
N LEU A 174 -3.73 6.11 -26.14
CA LEU A 174 -3.10 6.24 -24.82
C LEU A 174 -3.80 7.29 -23.95
N LEU A 175 -4.14 8.45 -24.51
CA LEU A 175 -4.85 9.51 -23.78
C LEU A 175 -6.27 9.08 -23.39
N LEU A 176 -6.97 8.36 -24.27
CA LEU A 176 -8.28 7.80 -24.00
C LEU A 176 -8.22 6.78 -22.86
N PHE A 177 -7.26 5.84 -22.92
CA PHE A 177 -7.04 4.87 -21.87
C PHE A 177 -6.73 5.55 -20.52
N MET A 178 -5.84 6.55 -20.53
CA MET A 178 -5.49 7.30 -19.32
C MET A 178 -6.69 8.08 -18.77
N GLY A 179 -7.50 8.68 -19.64
CA GLY A 179 -8.74 9.37 -19.29
C GLY A 179 -9.77 8.44 -18.63
N LEU A 180 -9.99 7.24 -19.19
CA LEU A 180 -10.87 6.21 -18.61
C LEU A 180 -10.33 5.63 -17.31
N PHE A 181 -9.01 5.46 -17.20
CA PHE A 181 -8.37 4.99 -15.97
C PHE A 181 -8.56 5.98 -14.82
N VAL A 182 -8.32 7.28 -15.08
CA VAL A 182 -8.56 8.36 -14.09
C VAL A 182 -10.04 8.44 -13.73
N LEU A 183 -10.94 8.28 -14.70
CA LEU A 183 -12.39 8.24 -14.47
C LEU A 183 -12.78 7.11 -13.52
N ARG A 184 -12.32 5.88 -13.80
CA ARG A 184 -12.55 4.70 -12.95
C ARG A 184 -12.01 4.93 -11.54
N MET A 185 -10.80 5.47 -11.42
CA MET A 185 -10.21 5.83 -10.12
C MET A 185 -11.09 6.81 -9.35
N GLY A 186 -11.62 7.84 -10.01
CA GLY A 186 -12.58 8.78 -9.39
C GLY A 186 -13.82 8.08 -8.84
N PHE A 187 -14.43 7.18 -9.61
CA PHE A 187 -15.57 6.38 -9.16
C PHE A 187 -15.22 5.45 -8.00
N VAL A 188 -14.08 4.75 -8.05
CA VAL A 188 -13.63 3.87 -6.96
C VAL A 188 -13.44 4.66 -5.68
N GLN A 189 -12.79 5.82 -5.73
CA GLN A 189 -12.60 6.65 -4.54
C GLN A 189 -13.91 7.21 -3.99
N LYS A 190 -14.85 7.61 -4.87
CA LYS A 190 -16.19 8.01 -4.46
C LYS A 190 -16.92 6.88 -3.73
N SER A 191 -16.90 5.67 -4.32
CA SER A 191 -17.49 4.47 -3.71
C SER A 191 -16.85 4.15 -2.35
N MET A 192 -15.53 4.26 -2.22
CA MET A 192 -14.84 4.02 -0.95
C MET A 192 -15.27 5.03 0.13
N ALA A 193 -15.42 6.31 -0.21
CA ALA A 193 -15.89 7.31 0.74
C ALA A 193 -17.36 7.11 1.15
N GLU A 194 -18.23 6.70 0.22
CA GLU A 194 -19.63 6.35 0.53
C GLU A 194 -19.73 5.11 1.44
N GLN A 195 -18.85 4.12 1.24
CA GLN A 195 -18.75 2.97 2.14
C GLN A 195 -18.22 3.40 3.51
N ALA A 196 -17.21 4.28 3.54
CA ALA A 196 -16.66 4.80 4.79
C ALA A 196 -17.65 5.64 5.59
N ALA A 197 -18.60 6.30 4.93
CA ALA A 197 -19.70 6.99 5.62
C ALA A 197 -20.57 6.03 6.45
N LYS A 198 -20.56 4.73 6.13
CA LYS A 198 -21.29 3.69 6.89
C LYS A 198 -20.41 2.95 7.90
N TRP A 199 -19.13 3.33 8.01
CA TRP A 199 -18.22 2.68 8.93
C TRP A 199 -18.56 3.01 10.39
N PRO A 200 -18.36 2.03 11.30
CA PRO A 200 -18.47 2.28 12.72
C PRO A 200 -17.47 3.35 13.17
N VAL A 201 -17.86 4.07 14.22
CA VAL A 201 -17.08 5.17 14.80
C VAL A 201 -16.50 4.73 16.13
N ALA A 202 -15.20 4.96 16.31
CA ALA A 202 -14.51 4.81 17.57
C ALA A 202 -13.97 6.17 18.04
N VAL A 203 -14.02 6.42 19.34
CA VAL A 203 -13.40 7.61 19.93
C VAL A 203 -11.88 7.42 19.92
N GLY A 204 -11.19 8.28 19.18
CA GLY A 204 -9.73 8.34 19.11
C GLY A 204 -9.15 9.58 19.77
N ARG A 205 -7.82 9.65 19.82
CA ARG A 205 -7.05 10.79 20.32
C ARG A 205 -5.95 11.13 19.31
N ILE A 206 -5.75 12.42 19.09
CA ILE A 206 -4.62 12.90 18.28
C ILE A 206 -3.34 12.79 19.12
N ASP A 207 -2.39 11.98 18.68
CA ASP A 207 -1.12 11.74 19.36
C ASP A 207 -0.04 12.73 18.93
N ALA A 208 -0.05 13.14 17.65
CA ALA A 208 0.86 14.13 17.12
C ALA A 208 0.17 14.94 16.02
N SER A 209 0.31 16.27 16.07
CA SER A 209 -0.16 17.16 15.01
C SER A 209 0.98 18.11 14.64
N GLY A 210 1.64 17.84 13.51
CA GLY A 210 2.83 18.58 13.11
C GLY A 210 2.91 18.86 11.62
N LEU A 211 3.73 19.85 11.26
CA LEU A 211 4.18 20.06 9.89
C LEU A 211 5.45 19.24 9.68
N GLN A 212 5.37 18.18 8.89
CA GLN A 212 6.54 17.41 8.49
C GLN A 212 7.21 18.06 7.28
N ALA A 213 8.47 18.44 7.43
CA ALA A 213 9.30 18.95 6.35
C ALA A 213 9.80 17.78 5.47
N ILE A 214 9.24 17.65 4.28
CA ILE A 214 9.63 16.67 3.26
C ILE A 214 10.57 17.37 2.27
N LYS A 215 11.73 16.76 1.99
CA LYS A 215 12.63 17.26 0.94
C LYS A 215 12.23 16.65 -0.40
N ILE A 216 11.84 17.50 -1.34
CA ILE A 216 11.53 17.10 -2.72
C ILE A 216 12.66 17.57 -3.63
N ARG A 217 13.02 16.72 -4.58
CA ARG A 217 14.03 17.02 -5.60
C ARG A 217 13.34 17.63 -6.82
N GLU A 218 13.59 18.90 -7.12
CA GLU A 218 13.06 19.54 -8.32
C GLU A 218 13.88 19.13 -9.56
N ARG A 219 13.18 18.83 -10.67
CA ARG A 219 13.79 18.33 -11.92
C ARG A 219 14.03 19.43 -12.97
N THR A 220 13.58 20.66 -12.75
CA THR A 220 13.58 21.70 -13.79
C THR A 220 14.73 22.69 -13.58
N GLY A 221 15.83 22.52 -14.32
CA GLY A 221 16.96 23.45 -14.36
C GLY A 221 18.34 22.77 -14.26
N SER A 222 19.38 23.40 -14.81
CA SER A 222 20.79 22.95 -14.68
C SER A 222 21.29 22.96 -13.23
N TYR A 223 20.56 23.63 -12.34
CA TYR A 223 20.77 23.64 -10.90
C TYR A 223 19.72 22.75 -10.24
N ARG A 224 20.14 21.83 -9.36
CA ARG A 224 19.28 20.84 -8.67
C ARG A 224 19.11 21.20 -7.18
N PRO A 225 18.34 22.25 -6.81
CA PRO A 225 18.12 22.57 -5.42
C PRO A 225 17.18 21.55 -4.75
N TRP A 226 17.46 21.23 -3.49
CA TRP A 226 16.50 20.53 -2.64
C TRP A 226 15.44 21.52 -2.17
N ARG A 227 14.16 21.28 -2.47
CA ARG A 227 13.07 22.08 -1.95
C ARG A 227 12.48 21.41 -0.71
N THR A 228 12.43 22.14 0.40
CA THR A 228 11.75 21.68 1.61
C THR A 228 10.26 22.04 1.50
N VAL A 229 9.40 21.03 1.59
CA VAL A 229 7.95 21.12 1.45
C VAL A 229 7.31 20.64 2.74
N PHE A 230 6.43 21.43 3.36
CA PHE A 230 5.78 21.05 4.61
C PHE A 230 4.47 20.32 4.33
N LYS A 231 4.30 19.10 4.84
CA LYS A 231 3.06 18.33 4.81
C LYS A 231 2.45 18.30 6.21
N SER A 232 1.15 18.50 6.35
CA SER A 232 0.48 18.26 7.63
C SER A 232 0.47 16.75 7.90
N ARG A 233 1.12 16.34 8.99
CA ARG A 233 1.12 14.97 9.50
C ARG A 233 0.35 14.96 10.80
N ILE A 234 -0.84 14.36 10.77
CA ILE A 234 -1.70 14.19 11.93
C ILE A 234 -1.76 12.69 12.19
N VAL A 235 -1.20 12.26 13.32
CA VAL A 235 -1.24 10.87 13.78
C VAL A 235 -2.24 10.78 14.92
N TYR A 236 -3.16 9.84 14.82
CA TYR A 236 -4.16 9.59 15.84
C TYR A 236 -4.20 8.11 16.20
N SER A 237 -4.52 7.82 17.47
CA SER A 237 -4.75 6.47 17.97
C SER A 237 -6.20 6.27 18.37
N TYR A 238 -6.68 5.04 18.22
CA TYR A 238 -8.04 4.63 18.53
C TYR A 238 -8.06 3.18 19.03
N GLY A 239 -9.05 2.87 19.86
CA GLY A 239 -9.23 1.54 20.44
C GLY A 239 -10.33 0.77 19.72
N VAL A 240 -10.02 -0.45 19.25
CA VAL A 240 -11.01 -1.37 18.67
C VAL A 240 -10.81 -2.76 19.28
N ALA A 241 -11.87 -3.35 19.84
CA ALA A 241 -11.85 -4.68 20.42
C ALA A 241 -10.71 -4.94 21.44
N GLY A 242 -10.36 -3.91 22.25
CA GLY A 242 -9.28 -4.00 23.24
C GLY A 242 -7.86 -3.83 22.68
N GLN A 243 -7.70 -3.62 21.37
CA GLN A 243 -6.43 -3.31 20.72
C GLN A 243 -6.34 -1.82 20.37
N ARG A 244 -5.12 -1.26 20.44
CA ARG A 244 -4.85 0.14 20.08
C ARG A 244 -4.24 0.20 18.69
N TYR A 245 -4.95 0.84 17.77
CA TYR A 245 -4.51 1.10 16.40
C TYR A 245 -4.10 2.57 16.27
N SER A 246 -3.21 2.85 15.31
CA SER A 246 -2.84 4.21 14.94
C SER A 246 -2.96 4.41 13.43
N ALA A 247 -3.40 5.58 13.01
CA ALA A 247 -3.46 5.94 11.60
C ALA A 247 -3.09 7.42 11.42
N ASP A 248 -2.72 7.77 10.19
CA ASP A 248 -2.31 9.11 9.79
C ASP A 248 -3.14 9.68 8.64
N ARG A 249 -4.17 8.94 8.23
CA ARG A 249 -5.05 9.29 7.11
C ARG A 249 -6.24 10.11 7.59
N ILE A 250 -6.40 11.31 7.04
CA ILE A 250 -7.50 12.21 7.41
C ILE A 250 -8.73 11.92 6.54
N ALA A 251 -8.56 11.82 5.21
CA ALA A 251 -9.63 11.60 4.25
C ALA A 251 -9.17 10.70 3.11
N PHE A 252 -10.10 10.22 2.27
CA PHE A 252 -9.75 9.56 1.01
C PHE A 252 -9.34 10.61 -0.04
N GLY A 253 -8.53 10.21 -1.02
CA GLY A 253 -8.08 11.11 -2.07
C GLY A 253 -6.67 11.66 -1.88
N ALA A 254 -6.39 12.71 -2.66
CA ALA A 254 -5.10 13.36 -2.61
C ALA A 254 -4.88 13.95 -1.22
N SER A 255 -3.85 13.48 -0.52
CA SER A 255 -3.35 14.20 0.66
C SER A 255 -2.99 15.61 0.22
N VAL A 256 -3.31 16.62 1.04
CA VAL A 256 -2.95 18.02 0.78
C VAL A 256 -1.43 18.14 0.81
N THR A 257 -0.80 17.86 -0.32
CA THR A 257 0.61 18.11 -0.58
C THR A 257 0.74 19.58 -0.95
N ALA A 258 1.80 20.24 -0.49
CA ALA A 258 1.91 21.69 -0.41
C ALA A 258 2.12 22.44 -1.75
N SER A 259 1.41 22.06 -2.81
CA SER A 259 1.15 23.00 -3.90
C SER A 259 0.19 24.12 -3.48
N LEU A 260 -0.51 23.97 -2.33
CA LEU A 260 -1.34 25.01 -1.71
C LEU A 260 -0.93 25.30 -0.25
N PRO A 261 0.09 26.14 -0.01
CA PRO A 261 0.61 26.43 1.33
C PRO A 261 -0.44 26.99 2.32
N GLY A 262 -1.45 27.73 1.83
CA GLY A 262 -2.51 28.29 2.66
C GLY A 262 -3.45 27.26 3.31
N LEU A 263 -3.67 26.12 2.64
CA LEU A 263 -4.55 25.06 3.15
C LEU A 263 -3.85 24.17 4.18
N VAL A 264 -2.53 24.00 4.05
CA VAL A 264 -1.73 23.17 4.96
C VAL A 264 -1.68 23.77 6.38
N GLY A 265 -1.53 25.09 6.48
CA GLY A 265 -1.51 25.80 7.77
C GLY A 265 -2.87 25.84 8.46
N ALA A 266 -3.96 25.97 7.69
CA ALA A 266 -5.32 25.97 8.23
C ALA A 266 -5.73 24.59 8.78
N GLN A 267 -5.34 23.51 8.09
CA GLN A 267 -5.65 22.15 8.50
C GLN A 267 -4.90 21.75 9.78
N ALA A 268 -3.61 22.10 9.90
CA ALA A 268 -2.83 21.83 11.11
C ALA A 268 -3.38 22.57 12.35
N ARG A 269 -4.08 23.70 12.18
CA ARG A 269 -4.72 24.44 13.29
C ARG A 269 -6.01 23.80 13.79
N CYS A 270 -6.70 23.02 12.95
CA CYS A 270 -7.97 22.39 13.31
C CYS A 270 -7.76 21.12 14.16
N TYR A 271 -6.61 20.48 14.04
CA TYR A 271 -6.29 19.22 14.69
C TYR A 271 -5.16 19.43 15.70
N VAL A 272 -5.50 19.72 16.96
CA VAL A 272 -4.54 19.99 18.04
C VAL A 272 -4.22 18.70 18.80
N GLU A 273 -2.95 18.51 19.17
CA GLU A 273 -2.50 17.38 19.99
C GLU A 273 -3.35 17.17 21.24
N GLY A 274 -3.73 15.92 21.49
CA GLY A 274 -4.53 15.53 22.64
C GLY A 274 -6.04 15.70 22.47
N THR A 275 -6.53 16.30 21.39
CA THR A 275 -7.97 16.41 21.10
C THR A 275 -8.59 15.04 20.83
N LYS A 276 -9.82 14.84 21.32
CA LYS A 276 -10.61 13.64 20.99
C LYS A 276 -11.25 13.82 19.62
N VAL A 277 -11.16 12.81 18.78
CA VAL A 277 -11.70 12.81 17.42
C VAL A 277 -12.51 11.55 17.18
N ASP A 278 -13.55 11.68 16.37
CA ASP A 278 -14.33 10.54 15.91
C ASP A 278 -13.58 9.89 14.74
N VAL A 279 -13.20 8.63 14.93
CA VAL A 279 -12.43 7.85 13.95
C VAL A 279 -13.35 6.83 13.32
N HIS A 280 -13.55 6.94 12.01
CA HIS A 280 -14.26 5.94 11.22
C HIS A 280 -13.28 4.84 10.82
N TYR A 281 -13.53 3.60 11.23
CA TYR A 281 -12.65 2.47 10.95
C TYR A 281 -13.35 1.39 10.13
N ASP A 282 -12.62 0.72 9.25
CA ASP A 282 -13.14 -0.41 8.49
C ASP A 282 -13.33 -1.63 9.43
N PRO A 283 -14.55 -2.17 9.59
CA PRO A 283 -14.79 -3.31 10.48
C PRO A 283 -14.13 -4.60 9.98
N ALA A 284 -13.90 -4.74 8.67
CA ALA A 284 -13.19 -5.88 8.10
C ALA A 284 -11.67 -5.73 8.26
N ASN A 285 -11.17 -4.49 8.34
CA ASN A 285 -9.76 -4.20 8.57
C ASN A 285 -9.57 -3.00 9.52
N PRO A 286 -9.55 -3.22 10.85
CA PRO A 286 -9.45 -2.16 11.84
C PRO A 286 -8.16 -1.33 11.78
N ALA A 287 -7.18 -1.70 10.96
CA ALA A 287 -5.98 -0.89 10.71
C ALA A 287 -6.22 0.24 9.69
N SER A 288 -7.32 0.17 8.93
CA SER A 288 -7.74 1.19 7.98
C SER A 288 -8.76 2.11 8.64
N ALA A 289 -8.38 3.38 8.83
CA ALA A 289 -9.26 4.38 9.41
C ALA A 289 -9.10 5.75 8.73
N VAL A 290 -10.17 6.54 8.82
CA VAL A 290 -10.24 7.92 8.35
C VAL A 290 -10.97 8.79 9.37
N LEU A 291 -10.62 10.08 9.41
CA LEU A 291 -11.34 11.07 10.23
C LEU A 291 -12.54 11.65 9.47
N GLU A 292 -12.38 11.86 8.18
CA GLU A 292 -13.40 12.44 7.30
C GLU A 292 -13.76 11.44 6.19
N CYS A 293 -15.04 11.04 6.15
CA CYS A 293 -15.58 10.17 5.10
C CYS A 293 -15.85 10.94 3.80
N ARG A 294 -14.83 11.66 3.30
CA ARG A 294 -14.92 12.53 2.12
C ARG A 294 -13.73 12.25 1.20
N VAL A 295 -13.92 12.48 -0.10
CA VAL A 295 -12.81 12.48 -1.06
C VAL A 295 -12.36 13.91 -1.30
N LEU A 296 -11.18 14.27 -0.82
CA LEU A 296 -10.57 15.56 -1.12
C LEU A 296 -10.06 15.58 -2.57
N GLY A 297 -10.37 16.65 -3.30
CA GLY A 297 -9.85 16.86 -4.66
C GLY A 297 -10.49 16.00 -5.75
N LEU A 298 -11.66 15.39 -5.51
CA LEU A 298 -12.37 14.58 -6.51
C LEU A 298 -12.60 15.35 -7.83
N TRP A 299 -12.90 16.65 -7.74
CA TRP A 299 -13.09 17.54 -8.89
C TRP A 299 -11.87 17.59 -9.83
N VAL A 300 -10.65 17.51 -9.30
CA VAL A 300 -9.41 17.51 -10.09
C VAL A 300 -9.34 16.25 -10.96
N LEU A 301 -9.73 15.09 -10.42
CA LEU A 301 -9.77 13.84 -11.19
C LEU A 301 -10.77 13.93 -12.35
N TRP A 302 -11.94 14.54 -12.12
CA TRP A 302 -12.92 14.78 -13.18
C TRP A 302 -12.38 15.72 -14.26
N VAL A 303 -11.77 16.84 -13.87
CA VAL A 303 -11.17 17.82 -14.81
C VAL A 303 -10.04 17.17 -15.62
N CYS A 304 -9.13 16.43 -14.98
CA CYS A 304 -8.07 15.71 -15.67
C CYS A 304 -8.62 14.66 -16.64
N SER A 305 -9.64 13.90 -16.23
CA SER A 305 -10.27 12.89 -17.09
C SER A 305 -10.88 13.53 -18.34
N VAL A 306 -11.66 14.61 -18.17
CA VAL A 306 -12.26 15.36 -19.28
C VAL A 306 -11.18 15.95 -20.20
N GLY A 307 -10.10 16.51 -19.62
CA GLY A 307 -8.98 17.02 -20.39
C GLY A 307 -8.30 15.94 -21.24
N PHE A 308 -8.05 14.75 -20.70
CA PHE A 308 -7.46 13.65 -21.45
C PHE A 308 -8.38 13.11 -22.55
N LEU A 309 -9.67 12.97 -22.26
CA LEU A 309 -10.67 12.50 -23.23
C LEU A 309 -10.88 13.52 -24.35
N GLY A 310 -10.97 14.81 -24.03
CA GLY A 310 -11.08 15.88 -25.02
C GLY A 310 -9.82 16.01 -25.89
N SER A 311 -8.63 15.88 -25.29
CA SER A 311 -7.37 15.87 -26.05
C SER A 311 -7.28 14.68 -27.00
N ALA A 312 -7.76 13.50 -26.58
CA ALA A 312 -7.82 12.31 -27.43
C ALA A 312 -8.75 12.54 -28.64
N ALA A 313 -9.92 13.13 -28.43
CA ALA A 313 -10.88 13.43 -29.50
C ALA A 313 -10.33 14.47 -30.49
N PHE A 314 -9.69 15.53 -29.99
CA PHE A 314 -9.06 16.57 -30.81
C PHE A 314 -7.92 16.05 -31.68
N LEU A 315 -7.05 15.18 -31.14
CA LEU A 315 -5.93 14.59 -31.88
C LEU A 315 -6.38 13.74 -33.06
N VAL A 316 -7.53 13.08 -32.91
CA VAL A 316 -8.14 12.23 -33.95
C VAL A 316 -8.98 13.05 -34.93
N GLY A 317 -9.34 14.29 -34.58
CA GLY A 317 -10.15 15.19 -35.42
C GLY A 317 -11.65 14.94 -35.32
N LEU A 318 -12.12 14.38 -34.19
CA LEU A 318 -13.54 14.17 -33.90
C LEU A 318 -14.24 15.44 -33.34
N VAL A 319 -13.45 16.42 -32.88
CA VAL A 319 -13.88 17.70 -32.32
C VAL A 319 -12.95 18.81 -32.84
#